data_AF-A0A401T8A4-F1
#
_entry.id   AF-A0A401T8A4-F1
#
_cell.length_a   1.000
_cell.length_b   1.000
_cell.length_c   1.000
_cell.angle_alpha   90.00
_cell.angle_beta   90.00
_cell.angle_gamma   90.00
#
_symmetry.space_group_name_H-M   'P 1'
#
loop_
_entity.id
_entity.type
_entity.pdbx_description
1 polymer ?
#
loop_
_entity_poly.entity_id
_entity_poly.type
_entity_poly.pdbx_seq_one_letter_code
_entity_poly.pdbx_strand_id
1 'polypeptide(L)'
;MGQCKAGTYNQLWLKAQNSLGDILQLEAASSALDITKDTAAYSRYQNNLYIKYIRIFRKLEIIQDQIAHPQKWKVVDMLLEGVMGRILEVRREMVDKGLSEFHFMDDVIQDLKLTPVRKESVGSPCVI
;
A
#
# COMPACT_ATOMS: atom_id res chain seq x y z
N MET A 1 -23.88 -22.82 -0.32
CA MET A 1 -22.69 -22.82 0.56
C MET A 1 -22.21 -21.38 0.73
N GLY A 2 -22.72 -20.69 1.76
CA GLY A 2 -22.30 -19.33 2.10
C GLY A 2 -21.08 -19.40 3.01
N GLN A 3 -19.95 -18.88 2.53
CA GLN A 3 -18.71 -18.89 3.32
C GLN A 3 -18.72 -17.74 4.32
N CYS A 4 -18.40 -18.09 5.57
CA CYS A 4 -18.29 -17.24 6.75
C CYS A 4 -17.31 -16.06 6.53
N LYS A 5 -17.84 -14.85 6.30
CA LYS A 5 -17.07 -13.58 6.26
C LYS A 5 -16.94 -12.93 7.64
N ALA A 6 -16.67 -13.69 8.69
CA ALA A 6 -16.67 -13.17 10.07
C ALA A 6 -15.31 -13.35 10.77
N GLY A 7 -14.25 -12.88 10.12
CA GLY A 7 -13.04 -12.41 10.82
C GLY A 7 -13.26 -10.95 11.21
N THR A 8 -13.98 -10.75 12.31
CA THR A 8 -14.46 -9.52 12.97
C THR A 8 -13.66 -8.26 12.64
N TYR A 9 -14.31 -7.20 12.11
CA TYR A 9 -13.82 -5.83 11.91
C TYR A 9 -12.66 -5.40 12.85
N ASN A 10 -12.79 -5.67 14.15
CA ASN A 10 -11.79 -5.37 15.18
C ASN A 10 -10.40 -5.95 14.88
N GLN A 11 -10.31 -7.17 14.33
CA GLN A 11 -9.05 -7.82 13.96
C GLN A 11 -8.41 -7.17 12.74
N LEU A 12 -9.21 -6.80 11.74
CA LEU A 12 -8.72 -6.08 10.55
C LEU A 12 -8.25 -4.68 10.93
N TRP A 13 -9.04 -3.98 11.75
CA TRP A 13 -8.71 -2.68 12.31
C TRP A 13 -7.39 -2.71 13.10
N LEU A 14 -7.23 -3.66 14.03
CA LEU A 14 -6.00 -3.81 14.81
C LEU A 14 -4.79 -4.07 13.91
N LYS A 15 -4.94 -4.93 12.89
CA LYS A 15 -3.87 -5.19 11.91
C LYS A 15 -3.51 -3.94 11.10
N ALA A 16 -4.50 -3.14 10.70
CA ALA A 16 -4.28 -1.90 9.96
C ALA A 16 -3.57 -0.85 10.82
N GLN A 17 -4.01 -0.68 12.07
CA GLN A 17 -3.36 0.22 13.03
C GLN A 17 -1.92 -0.19 13.34
N ASN A 18 -1.66 -1.47 13.59
CA ASN A 18 -0.30 -1.96 13.81
C ASN A 18 0.58 -1.73 12.57
N SER A 19 0.06 -2.06 11.38
CA SER A 19 0.79 -1.81 10.13
C SER A 19 1.14 -0.32 9.96
N LEU A 20 0.24 0.58 10.37
CA LEU A 20 0.48 2.02 10.31
C LEU A 20 1.54 2.45 11.33
N GLY A 21 1.47 1.93 12.55
CA GLY A 21 2.50 2.14 13.57
C GLY A 21 3.90 1.71 13.10
N ASP A 22 3.99 0.56 12.44
CA ASP A 22 5.25 0.05 11.87
C ASP A 22 5.82 1.00 10.81
N ILE A 23 4.96 1.60 9.97
CA ILE A 23 5.41 2.60 8.97
C ILE A 23 5.89 3.87 9.65
N LEU A 24 5.14 4.39 10.62
CA LEU A 24 5.52 5.62 11.32
C LEU A 24 6.86 5.46 12.06
N GLN A 25 7.11 4.29 12.64
CA GLN A 25 8.41 3.98 13.24
C GLN A 25 9.53 3.91 12.20
N LEU A 26 9.25 3.35 11.01
CA LEU A 26 10.19 3.31 9.89
C LEU A 26 10.53 4.72 9.39
N GLU A 27 9.54 5.62 9.28
CA GLU A 27 9.76 7.03 8.92
C GLU A 27 10.59 7.77 9.97
N ALA A 28 10.29 7.55 11.26
CA ALA A 28 11.05 8.15 12.35
C ALA A 28 12.51 7.69 12.36
N ALA A 29 12.75 6.39 12.13
CA ALA A 29 14.11 5.83 12.04
C ALA A 29 14.87 6.33 10.80
N SER A 30 14.15 6.55 9.70
CA SER A 30 14.76 6.96 8.42
C SER A 30 14.99 8.46 8.32
N SER A 31 14.30 9.26 9.14
CA SER A 31 14.61 10.69 9.33
C SER A 31 16.00 10.92 9.92
N ALA A 32 16.63 9.89 10.49
CA ALA A 32 18.00 9.90 11.00
C ALA A 32 19.05 9.40 9.97
N LEU A 33 18.62 8.82 8.86
CA LEU A 33 19.53 8.45 7.77
C LEU A 33 19.87 9.74 7.01
N ASP A 34 21.15 10.08 6.91
CA ASP A 34 21.60 11.20 6.08
C ASP A 34 21.52 10.75 4.61
N ILE A 35 20.32 10.88 4.04
CA ILE A 35 19.94 10.27 2.76
C ILE A 35 20.56 10.97 1.53
N THR A 36 21.61 11.75 1.76
CA THR A 36 22.30 12.55 0.74
C THR A 36 23.40 11.76 0.01
N LYS A 37 23.83 10.60 0.54
CA LYS A 37 25.01 9.87 0.03
C LYS A 37 24.71 8.75 -0.97
N ASP A 38 23.50 8.20 -1.01
CA ASP A 38 23.15 7.10 -1.92
C ASP A 38 21.71 7.24 -2.46
N THR A 39 21.62 7.71 -3.71
CA THR A 39 20.36 7.86 -4.45
C THR A 39 19.60 6.55 -4.61
N ALA A 40 20.30 5.41 -4.73
CA ALA A 40 19.66 4.11 -4.90
C ALA A 40 19.02 3.63 -3.58
N ALA A 41 19.71 3.82 -2.46
CA ALA A 41 19.15 3.54 -1.13
C ALA A 41 17.93 4.41 -0.82
N TYR A 42 17.99 5.70 -1.16
CA TYR A 42 16.83 6.60 -1.01
C TYR A 42 15.64 6.15 -1.85
N SER A 43 15.87 5.80 -3.11
CA SER A 43 14.82 5.32 -4.01
C SER A 43 14.17 4.06 -3.45
N ARG A 44 14.97 3.08 -3.03
CA ARG A 44 14.45 1.84 -2.39
C ARG A 44 13.61 2.15 -1.15
N TYR A 45 14.06 3.06 -0.31
CA TYR A 45 13.33 3.50 0.88
C TYR A 45 11.96 4.12 0.52
N GLN A 46 11.95 5.11 -0.38
CA GLN A 46 10.71 5.79 -0.83
C GLN A 46 9.72 4.82 -1.48
N ASN A 47 10.21 3.91 -2.33
CA ASN A 47 9.37 2.89 -2.96
C ASN A 47 8.76 1.94 -1.91
N ASN A 48 9.55 1.49 -0.94
CA ASN A 48 9.06 0.63 0.14
C ASN A 48 7.97 1.33 0.96
N LEU A 49 8.18 2.62 1.24
CA LEU A 49 7.24 3.47 1.97
C LEU A 49 5.91 3.62 1.20
N TYR A 50 5.99 4.01 -0.07
CA TYR A 50 4.83 4.18 -0.96
C TYR A 50 3.94 2.94 -0.99
N ILE A 51 4.54 1.76 -1.22
CA ILE A 51 3.78 0.52 -1.35
C ILE A 51 3.16 0.09 -0.01
N LYS A 52 3.87 0.29 1.09
CA LYS A 52 3.32 0.01 2.42
C LYS A 52 2.08 0.87 2.69
N TYR A 53 2.10 2.15 2.33
CA TYR A 53 0.92 3.00 2.43
C TYR A 53 -0.23 2.54 1.53
N ILE A 54 0.03 2.22 0.27
CA ILE A 54 -1.01 1.70 -0.65
C ILE A 54 -1.66 0.42 -0.10
N ARG A 55 -0.87 -0.47 0.51
CA ARG A 55 -1.39 -1.69 1.15
C ARG A 55 -2.27 -1.40 2.36
N ILE A 56 -1.91 -0.41 3.17
CA ILE A 56 -2.75 0.01 4.29
C ILE A 56 -4.03 0.65 3.79
N PHE A 57 -3.95 1.52 2.78
CA PHE A 57 -5.11 2.15 2.16
C PHE A 57 -6.15 1.09 1.72
N ARG A 58 -5.71 0.08 0.97
CA ARG A 58 -6.59 -1.04 0.56
C ARG A 58 -7.18 -1.83 1.71
N LYS A 59 -6.42 -2.04 2.80
CA LYS A 59 -6.94 -2.71 4.01
C LYS A 59 -8.02 -1.85 4.68
N LEU A 60 -7.84 -0.52 4.70
CA LEU A 60 -8.82 0.42 5.26
C LEU A 60 -10.09 0.49 4.41
N GLU A 61 -9.99 0.42 3.07
CA GLU A 61 -11.16 0.31 2.19
C GLU A 61 -11.99 -0.95 2.50
N ILE A 62 -11.34 -2.11 2.63
CA ILE A 62 -12.02 -3.36 3.01
C ILE A 62 -12.69 -3.25 4.39
N ILE A 63 -12.08 -2.49 5.32
CA ILE A 63 -12.65 -2.23 6.64
C ILE A 63 -13.86 -1.30 6.51
N GLN A 64 -13.78 -0.26 5.68
CA GLN A 64 -14.86 0.67 5.39
C GLN A 64 -16.10 -0.06 4.85
N ASP A 65 -15.91 -1.01 3.93
CA ASP A 65 -16.97 -1.88 3.39
C ASP A 65 -17.65 -2.76 4.46
N GLN A 66 -16.97 -3.06 5.57
CA GLN A 66 -17.53 -3.87 6.67
C GLN A 66 -18.24 -3.04 7.75
N ILE A 67 -18.11 -1.71 7.73
CA ILE A 67 -18.75 -0.85 8.73
C ILE A 67 -20.11 -0.38 8.22
N ALA A 68 -21.18 -0.90 8.80
CA ALA A 68 -22.52 -0.33 8.62
C ALA A 68 -22.82 0.85 9.56
N HIS A 69 -22.02 1.05 10.62
CA HIS A 69 -22.32 2.04 11.67
C HIS A 69 -21.67 3.42 11.40
N PRO A 70 -22.45 4.50 11.27
CA PRO A 70 -21.96 5.82 10.83
C PRO A 70 -20.83 6.40 11.70
N GLN A 71 -20.86 6.14 13.01
CA GLN A 71 -19.84 6.65 13.95
C GLN A 71 -18.46 6.03 13.71
N LYS A 72 -18.40 4.73 13.40
CA LYS A 72 -17.14 4.02 13.13
C LYS A 72 -16.62 4.34 11.73
N TRP A 73 -17.54 4.58 10.79
CA TRP A 73 -17.20 4.95 9.42
C TRP A 73 -16.40 6.26 9.37
N LYS A 74 -16.82 7.29 10.11
CA LYS A 74 -16.09 8.58 10.18
C LYS A 74 -14.63 8.45 10.61
N VAL A 75 -14.33 7.56 11.55
CA VAL A 75 -12.95 7.35 12.03
C VAL A 75 -12.08 6.72 10.95
N VAL A 76 -12.63 5.75 10.22
CA VAL A 76 -11.93 5.10 9.09
C VAL A 76 -11.77 6.07 7.92
N ASP A 77 -12.77 6.89 7.65
CA ASP A 77 -12.75 7.92 6.62
C ASP A 77 -11.63 8.95 6.86
N MET A 78 -11.54 9.48 8.09
CA MET A 78 -10.43 10.38 8.47
C MET A 78 -9.05 9.72 8.32
N LEU A 79 -8.96 8.42 8.59
CA LEU A 79 -7.70 7.68 8.45
C LEU A 79 -7.35 7.44 6.98
N LEU A 80 -8.33 7.15 6.13
CA LEU A 80 -8.16 7.03 4.68
C LEU A 80 -7.66 8.34 4.08
N GLU A 81 -8.27 9.47 4.45
CA GLU A 81 -7.82 10.80 4.02
C GLU A 81 -6.38 11.08 4.45
N GLY A 82 -6.01 10.76 5.70
CA GLY A 82 -4.64 10.91 6.18
C GLY A 82 -3.63 10.03 5.42
N VAL A 83 -3.98 8.76 5.17
CA VAL A 83 -3.12 7.84 4.40
C VAL A 83 -3.00 8.31 2.94
N MET A 84 -4.09 8.79 2.33
CA MET A 84 -4.09 9.34 0.98
C MET A 84 -3.20 10.58 0.89
N GLY A 85 -3.31 11.51 1.85
CA GLY A 85 -2.45 12.68 1.94
C GLY A 85 -0.97 12.29 1.96
N ARG A 86 -0.62 11.30 2.79
CA ARG A 86 0.77 10.83 2.89
C ARG A 86 1.27 10.14 1.61
N ILE A 87 0.42 9.38 0.92
CA ILE A 87 0.74 8.79 -0.39
C ILE A 87 1.10 9.88 -1.41
N LEU A 88 0.33 10.97 -1.44
CA LEU A 88 0.57 12.09 -2.35
C LEU A 88 1.87 12.83 -2.02
N GLU A 89 2.18 13.03 -0.74
CA GLU A 89 3.44 13.62 -0.30
C GLU A 89 4.64 12.76 -0.71
N VAL A 90 4.61 11.46 -0.43
CA VAL A 90 5.65 10.50 -0.83
C VAL A 90 5.84 10.52 -2.35
N ARG A 91 4.75 10.53 -3.11
CA ARG A 91 4.79 10.64 -4.57
C ARG A 91 5.46 11.94 -5.03
N ARG A 92 5.11 13.06 -4.39
CA ARG A 92 5.71 14.36 -4.70
C ARG A 92 7.20 14.37 -4.40
N GLU A 93 7.63 13.86 -3.24
CA GLU A 93 9.04 13.74 -2.86
C GLU A 93 9.85 12.91 -3.87
N MET A 94 9.27 11.84 -4.41
CA MET A 94 9.90 11.01 -5.46
C MET A 94 10.09 11.80 -6.75
N VAL A 95 9.07 12.53 -7.20
CA VAL A 95 9.11 13.34 -8.43
C VAL A 95 10.10 14.50 -8.28
N ASP A 96 10.08 15.22 -7.16
CA ASP A 96 10.97 16.35 -6.90
C ASP A 96 12.45 15.95 -6.95
N LYS A 97 12.76 14.69 -6.62
CA LYS A 97 14.13 14.13 -6.67
C LYS A 97 14.45 13.39 -7.96
N GLY A 98 13.57 13.46 -8.97
CA GLY A 98 13.79 12.85 -10.28
C GLY A 98 13.72 11.33 -10.30
N LEU A 99 13.10 10.71 -9.29
CA LEU A 99 12.86 9.27 -9.25
C LEU A 99 11.62 8.96 -10.10
N SER A 100 11.81 8.26 -11.24
CA SER A 100 10.71 7.88 -12.14
C SER A 100 9.88 6.74 -11.54
N GLU A 101 8.55 6.90 -11.48
CA GLU A 101 7.59 5.86 -11.03
C GLU A 101 7.69 4.54 -11.80
N PHE A 102 8.10 4.58 -13.07
CA PHE A 102 7.95 3.46 -14.00
C PHE A 102 9.10 2.46 -13.98
N HIS A 103 10.30 2.84 -13.52
CA HIS A 103 11.45 1.93 -13.50
C HIS A 103 11.55 1.09 -12.22
N PHE A 104 10.71 1.38 -11.22
CA PHE A 104 10.90 0.88 -9.85
C PHE A 104 9.73 0.04 -9.31
N MET A 105 8.61 -0.04 -10.01
CA MET A 105 7.52 -0.94 -9.60
C MET A 105 7.79 -2.40 -9.97
N ASP A 106 8.56 -2.70 -11.03
CA ASP A 106 8.84 -4.09 -11.43
C ASP A 106 9.67 -4.86 -10.39
N ASP A 107 10.75 -4.27 -9.87
CA ASP A 107 11.60 -4.88 -8.84
C ASP A 107 10.84 -5.14 -7.54
N VAL A 108 9.90 -4.26 -7.18
CA VAL A 108 9.13 -4.41 -5.94
C VAL A 108 7.88 -5.29 -6.12
N ILE A 109 7.27 -5.32 -7.32
CA ILE A 109 6.24 -6.31 -7.68
C ILE A 109 6.84 -7.73 -7.61
N GLN A 110 8.08 -7.89 -8.05
CA GLN A 110 8.84 -9.13 -7.96
C GLN A 110 9.16 -9.52 -6.50
N ASP A 111 9.65 -8.59 -5.68
CA ASP A 111 9.93 -8.82 -4.24
C ASP A 111 8.67 -9.16 -3.42
N LEU A 112 7.51 -8.68 -3.85
CA LEU A 112 6.24 -8.91 -3.17
C LEU A 112 5.53 -10.20 -3.60
N LYS A 113 6.14 -11.03 -4.45
CA LYS A 113 5.53 -12.25 -5.04
C LYS A 113 4.13 -12.00 -5.59
N LEU A 114 3.88 -10.79 -6.10
CA LEU A 114 2.65 -10.52 -6.84
C LEU A 114 2.86 -11.11 -8.22
N THR A 115 2.63 -12.42 -8.34
CA THR A 115 2.59 -13.08 -9.65
C THR A 115 1.61 -12.29 -10.50
N PRO A 116 2.01 -11.76 -11.67
CA PRO A 116 1.05 -11.16 -12.59
C PRO A 116 -0.03 -12.21 -12.80
N VAL A 117 -1.29 -11.84 -12.54
CA VAL A 117 -2.43 -12.73 -12.78
C VAL A 117 -2.23 -13.24 -14.21
N ARG A 118 -2.01 -14.54 -14.31
CA ARG A 118 -1.70 -15.27 -15.54
C ARG A 118 -2.53 -14.65 -16.64
N LYS A 119 -1.86 -14.05 -17.65
CA LYS A 119 -2.52 -13.75 -18.92
C LYS A 119 -3.18 -15.06 -19.33
N GLU A 120 -4.50 -15.07 -19.32
CA GLU A 120 -5.27 -16.13 -19.96
C GLU A 120 -4.69 -16.20 -21.36
N SER A 121 -3.99 -17.30 -21.64
CA SER A 121 -3.60 -17.64 -22.99
C SER A 121 -4.91 -17.67 -23.76
N VAL A 122 -5.13 -16.62 -24.54
CA VAL A 122 -6.20 -16.52 -25.52
C VAL A 122 -6.22 -17.86 -26.23
N GLY A 123 -7.32 -18.59 -26.01
CA GLY A 123 -7.52 -19.88 -26.64
C GLY A 123 -7.25 -19.73 -28.12
N SER A 124 -6.39 -20.61 -28.64
CA SER A 124 -6.14 -20.74 -30.06
C SER A 124 -7.48 -20.74 -30.81
N PRO A 125 -7.62 -19.97 -31.90
CA PRO A 125 -8.86 -19.91 -32.65
C PRO A 125 -9.23 -21.31 -33.13
N CYS A 126 -10.52 -21.64 -33.05
CA CYS A 126 -11.12 -22.75 -33.78
C CYS A 126 -10.55 -22.80 -35.20
N VAL A 127 -9.95 -23.93 -35.56
CA VAL A 127 -9.72 -24.30 -36.95
C VAL A 127 -10.75 -25.36 -37.29
N ILE A 128 -11.34 -25.14 -38.46
CA ILE A 128 -12.56 -25.65 -39.09
C ILE A 128 -12.68 -27.18 -39.05
#